data_AF-A0A443ZQ98-F1
#
_entry.id   AF-A0A443ZQ98-F1
#
_cell.length_a   1.000
_cell.length_b   1.000
_cell.length_c   1.000
_cell.angle_alpha   90.00
_cell.angle_beta   90.00
_cell.angle_gamma   90.00
#
_symmetry.space_group_name_H-M   'P 1'
#
loop_
_entity.id
_entity.type
_entity.pdbx_description
1 polymer ?
#
loop_
_entity_poly.entity_id
_entity_poly.type
_entity_poly.pdbx_seq_one_letter_code
_entity_poly.pdbx_strand_id
1 'polypeptide(L)' 'MTVELEKLPPDTRRKVEGLMCQNGWSFSQAINAMMETAIASGAVSEVGRKKAKVLRLVTPMRASGRDSSG' A
#
# COMPACT_ATOMS: atom_id res chain seq x y z
N MET A 1 7.81 14.71 -9.33
CA MET A 1 7.10 14.83 -8.04
C MET A 1 8.12 15.27 -7.00
N THR A 2 8.00 16.49 -6.48
CA THR A 2 8.92 17.03 -5.47
C THR A 2 8.24 16.97 -4.10
N VAL A 3 8.76 16.10 -3.22
CA VAL A 3 8.33 16.04 -1.83
C VAL A 3 9.26 16.96 -1.04
N GLU A 4 8.70 17.88 -0.26
CA GLU A 4 9.47 18.77 0.61
C GLU A 4 9.38 18.27 2.06
N LEU A 5 10.52 18.19 2.75
CA LEU A 5 10.61 17.73 4.13
C LEU A 5 9.66 18.50 5.07
N GLU A 6 9.52 19.81 4.84
CA GLU A 6 8.68 20.72 5.63
C GLU A 6 7.18 20.48 5.46
N LYS A 7 6.77 19.82 4.37
CA LYS A 7 5.38 19.47 4.10
C LYS A 7 5.00 18.09 4.64
N LEU A 8 5.98 17.34 5.17
CA LEU A 8 5.71 16.03 5.78
C LEU A 8 5.06 16.18 7.16
N PRO A 9 4.14 15.28 7.52
CA PRO A 9 3.64 15.15 8.90
C PRO A 9 4.80 15.01 9.89
N PRO A 10 4.66 15.55 11.11
CA PRO A 10 5.74 15.62 12.09
C PRO A 10 6.35 14.25 12.43
N ASP A 11 5.52 13.21 12.54
CA ASP A 11 6.00 11.86 12.83
C ASP A 11 6.78 11.25 11.66
N THR A 12 6.33 11.49 10.43
CA THR A 12 7.04 11.03 9.22
C THR A 12 8.36 11.76 9.08
N ARG A 13 8.39 13.07 9.36
CA ARG A 13 9.61 13.88 9.34
C ARG A 13 10.68 13.33 10.27
N ARG A 14 10.33 13.04 11.53
CA ARG A 14 11.26 12.44 12.51
C ARG A 14 11.84 11.11 12.03
N LYS A 15 11.03 10.27 11.38
CA LYS A 15 11.50 8.99 10.83
C LYS A 15 12.49 9.19 9.67
N VAL A 16 12.21 10.13 8.78
CA VAL A 16 13.09 10.47 7.65
C VAL A 16 14.42 11.03 8.17
N GLU A 17 14.38 12.00 9.09
CA GLU A 17 15.56 12.57 9.73
C GLU A 17 16.38 11.51 10.47
N GLY A 18 15.72 10.59 11.18
CA GLY A 18 16.37 9.46 11.82
C GLY A 18 17.14 8.57 10.83
N LEU A 19 16.53 8.24 9.69
CA LEU A 19 17.19 7.47 8.64
C LEU A 19 18.38 8.22 8.02
N MET A 20 18.25 9.53 7.82
CA MET A 20 19.32 10.39 7.33
C MET A 20 20.50 10.40 8.31
N CYS A 21 20.24 10.62 9.60
CA CYS A 21 21.29 10.66 10.63
C CYS A 21 21.98 9.31 10.84
N GLN A 22 21.23 8.21 10.86
CA GLN A 22 21.78 6.87 11.13
C GLN A 22 22.66 6.36 9.99
N ASN A 23 22.34 6.68 8.75
CA ASN A 23 23.01 6.12 7.58
C ASN A 23 23.84 7.14 6.79
N GLY A 24 23.87 8.41 7.22
CA GLY A 24 24.48 9.51 6.45
C GLY A 24 23.77 9.75 5.11
N TRP A 25 22.47 9.43 5.03
CA TRP A 25 21.72 9.51 3.79
C TRP A 25 21.22 10.92 3.51
N SER A 26 21.15 11.26 2.22
CA SER A 26 20.39 12.41 1.75
C SER A 26 18.89 12.19 1.95
N PHE A 27 18.13 13.29 2.01
CA PHE A 27 16.67 13.24 2.10
C PHE A 27 16.03 12.38 0.99
N SER A 28 16.55 12.50 -0.25
CA SER A 28 16.07 11.71 -1.39
C SER A 28 16.24 10.20 -1.15
N GLN A 29 17.40 9.78 -0.66
CA GLN A 29 17.67 8.37 -0.34
C GLN A 29 16.75 7.86 0.77
N ALA A 30 16.59 8.63 1.85
CA ALA A 30 15.75 8.24 2.97
C ALA A 30 14.27 8.12 2.58
N ILE A 31 13.75 9.06 1.78
CA ILE A 31 12.37 9.01 1.28
C ILE A 31 12.16 7.85 0.31
N ASN A 32 13.09 7.63 -0.62
CA ASN A 32 12.97 6.55 -1.59
C ASN A 32 12.95 5.19 -0.89
N ALA A 33 13.86 4.95 0.06
CA ALA A 33 13.89 3.71 0.83
C ALA A 33 12.57 3.47 1.61
N MET A 34 12.02 4.53 2.20
CA MET A 34 10.73 4.45 2.92
C MET A 34 9.57 4.18 1.97
N MET A 35 9.57 4.81 0.80
CA MET A 35 8.55 4.64 -0.23
C MET A 35 8.59 3.24 -0.84
N GLU A 36 9.78 2.73 -1.16
CA GLU A 36 9.99 1.36 -1.65
C GLU A 36 9.48 0.33 -0.64
N THR A 37 9.83 0.50 0.64
CA THR A 37 9.35 -0.38 1.72
C THR A 37 7.83 -0.34 1.84
N ALA A 38 7.21 0.85 1.75
CA ALA A 38 5.77 1.00 1.82
C ALA A 38 5.06 0.32 0.63
N ILE A 39 5.60 0.48 -0.59
CA ILE A 39 5.07 -0.16 -1.80
C ILE A 39 5.20 -1.68 -1.68
N ALA A 40 6.36 -2.19 -1.29
CA ALA A 40 6.60 -3.62 -1.09
C ALA A 40 5.68 -4.20 -0.01
N SER A 41 5.33 -3.42 1.01
CA SER A 41 4.38 -3.78 2.06
C SER A 41 2.91 -3.66 1.64
N GLY A 42 2.62 -3.32 0.38
CA GLY A 42 1.26 -3.25 -0.15
C GLY A 42 0.51 -1.96 0.17
N ALA A 43 1.19 -0.87 0.53
CA ALA A 43 0.53 0.42 0.80
C ALA A 43 -0.36 0.87 -0.36
N VAL A 44 0.08 0.63 -1.60
CA VAL A 44 -0.69 0.93 -2.82
C VAL A 44 -1.93 0.05 -2.98
N SER A 45 -1.87 -1.20 -2.50
CA SER A 45 -3.01 -2.12 -2.51
C SER A 45 -4.04 -1.73 -1.45
N GLU A 46 -3.61 -1.31 -0.26
CA GLU A 46 -4.51 -0.86 0.81
C GLU A 46 -5.30 0.40 0.41
N VAL A 47 -4.65 1.39 -0.21
CA VAL A 47 -5.35 2.60 -0.71
C VAL A 47 -6.20 2.33 -1.95
N GLY A 48 -5.79 1.39 -2.81
CA GLY A 48 -6.52 1.00 -4.02
C GLY A 48 -7.74 0.11 -3.75
N ARG A 49 -7.79 -0.54 -2.59
CA ARG A 49 -8.87 -1.45 -2.17
C ARG A 49 -10.09 -0.68 -1.65
N LYS A 50 -10.55 0.32 -2.40
CA LYS A 50 -11.89 0.89 -2.22
C LYS A 50 -12.90 -0.19 -2.61
N LYS A 51 -13.16 -1.13 -1.70
CA LYS A 51 -14.10 -2.23 -1.94
C LYS A 51 -15.46 -1.61 -2.24
N ALA A 52 -16.03 -1.93 -3.39
CA ALA A 52 -17.44 -1.64 -3.65
C ALA A 52 -18.25 -2.20 -2.48
N LYS A 53 -19.22 -1.44 -1.97
CA LYS A 53 -20.11 -1.91 -0.90
C LYS A 53 -20.91 -3.08 -1.47
N VAL A 54 -20.48 -4.31 -1.17
CA VAL A 54 -21.14 -5.51 -1.66
C VAL A 54 -22.48 -5.60 -0.95
N LEU A 55 -23.57 -5.21 -1.63
CA LEU A 55 -24.91 -5.20 -1.04
C LEU A 55 -25.40 -6.61 -0.65
N ARG A 56 -24.83 -7.64 -1.27
CA ARG A 56 -24.95 -9.06 -0.88
C ARG A 56 -23.93 -9.85 -1.69
N LEU A 57 -23.10 -10.67 -1.05
CA LEU A 57 -22.38 -11.74 -1.75
C LEU A 57 -23.46 -12.74 -2.20
N VAL A 58 -23.96 -12.58 -3.42
CA VAL A 58 -24.78 -13.62 -4.04
C VAL A 58 -23.84 -14.81 -4.22
N THR A 59 -24.12 -15.92 -3.53
CA THR A 59 -23.39 -17.17 -3.72
C THR A 59 -23.34 -17.43 -5.23
N PRO A 60 -22.17 -17.69 -5.83
CA PRO A 60 -22.11 -17.97 -7.25
C PRO A 60 -23.03 -19.16 -7.51
N MET A 61 -24.09 -18.92 -8.27
CA MET A 61 -24.98 -19.98 -8.71
C MET A 61 -24.11 -20.91 -9.54
N ARG A 62 -23.75 -22.09 -9.00
CA ARG A 62 -23.02 -23.11 -9.74
C ARG A 62 -23.87 -23.51 -10.93
N ALA A 63 -23.66 -22.88 -12.07
CA ALA A 63 -24.17 -23.33 -13.35
C ALA A 63 -23.29 -24.50 -13.83
N SER A 64 -23.43 -25.65 -13.18
CA SER A 64 -23.09 -26.93 -13.78
C SER A 64 -23.85 -28.04 -13.07
N GLY A 65 -25.10 -28.23 -13.50
CA GLY A 65 -25.69 -29.57 -13.49
C GLY A 65 -24.89 -30.41 -14.48
N ARG A 66 -23.77 -30.98 -14.04
CA ARG A 66 -23.21 -32.14 -14.73
C ARG A 66 -24.00 -33.33 -14.22
N ASP A 67 -25.09 -33.65 -14.92
CA ASP A 67 -25.77 -34.93 -14.79
C ASP A 67 -24.71 -36.03 -14.85
N SER A 68 -24.47 -36.67 -13.71
CA SER A 68 -23.79 -37.96 -13.65
C SER A 68 -24.89 -39.01 -13.76
N SER A 69 -25.39 -39.22 -14.97
CA SER A 69 -26.26 -40.34 -15.32
C SER A 69 -25.64 -41.06 -16.52
N GLY A 70 -25.15 -42.28 -16.30
CA GLY A 70 -24.70 -43.21 -17.36
C GLY A 70 -23.21 -43.42 -17.41
#